data_AF-A0A2V7WKE6-F1
#
_entry.id   AF-A0A2V7WKE6-F1
#
_cell.length_a   1.000
_cell.length_b   1.000
_cell.length_c   1.000
_cell.angle_alpha   90.00
_cell.angle_beta   90.00
_cell.angle_gamma   90.00
#
_symmetry.space_group_name_H-M   'P 1'
#
loop_
_entity.id
_entity.type
_entity.pdbx_description
1 polymer ?
#
loop_
_entity_poly.entity_id
_entity_poly.type
_entity_poly.pdbx_seq_one_letter_code
_entity_poly.pdbx_strand_id
1 'polypeptide(L)' 'MDVPAQDLARLADSSAGFSGAEIEQAVVSALYEARGSGLPLDEAGILVALRSTRPLSVVRAEEVSSLRDWASGRCVPAD' A
#
# COMPACT_ATOMS: atom_id res chain seq x y z
N MET A 1 7.89 -1.19 -18.41
CA MET A 1 6.76 -0.25 -18.46
C MET A 1 7.24 1.01 -17.77
N ASP A 2 7.23 2.13 -18.47
CA ASP A 2 7.50 3.43 -17.86
C ASP A 2 6.17 3.92 -17.28
N VAL A 3 6.10 4.09 -15.95
CA VAL A 3 4.90 4.62 -15.29
C VAL A 3 5.06 6.13 -15.29
N PRO A 4 4.12 6.89 -15.90
CA PRO A 4 4.18 8.34 -15.87
C PRO A 4 4.33 8.83 -14.43
N ALA A 5 5.28 9.76 -14.20
CA ALA A 5 5.54 10.29 -12.85
C ALA A 5 4.28 10.89 -12.17
N GLN A 6 3.31 11.34 -12.97
CA GLN A 6 2.04 11.88 -12.52
C GLN A 6 1.12 10.81 -11.92
N ASP A 7 1.10 9.61 -12.51
CA ASP A 7 0.33 8.46 -12.03
C ASP A 7 0.92 7.97 -10.71
N LEU A 8 2.26 7.98 -10.60
CA LEU A 8 2.95 7.59 -9.37
C LEU A 8 2.69 8.59 -8.22
N ALA A 9 2.63 9.90 -8.51
CA ALA A 9 2.32 10.90 -7.49
C ALA A 9 0.91 10.72 -6.90
N ARG A 10 -0.08 10.42 -7.73
CA ARG A 10 -1.46 10.17 -7.27
C ARG A 10 -1.59 8.91 -6.43
N LEU A 11 -0.88 7.85 -6.82
CA LEU A 11 -0.83 6.62 -6.04
C LEU A 11 -0.13 6.84 -4.69
N ALA A 12 0.95 7.63 -4.67
CA ALA A 12 1.64 8.00 -3.44
C ALA A 12 0.70 8.74 -2.47
N ASP A 13 0.01 9.78 -2.95
CA ASP A 13 -0.96 10.54 -2.14
C ASP A 13 -2.09 9.64 -1.61
N SER A 14 -2.60 8.73 -2.46
CA SER A 14 -3.69 7.81 -2.08
C SER A 14 -3.24 6.68 -1.13
N SER A 15 -1.93 6.45 -1.01
CA SER A 15 -1.32 5.47 -0.11
C SER A 15 -0.79 6.08 1.19
N ALA A 16 -1.04 7.37 1.42
CA ALA A 16 -0.64 8.04 2.65
C ALA A 16 -1.17 7.31 3.89
N GLY A 17 -0.25 6.95 4.80
CA GLY A 17 -0.56 6.20 6.01
C GLY A 17 -0.52 4.68 5.87
N PHE A 18 -0.34 4.13 4.66
CA PHE A 18 -0.09 2.70 4.45
C PHE A 18 1.37 2.35 4.73
N SER A 19 1.62 1.12 5.18
CA SER A 19 2.95 0.51 5.23
C SER A 19 3.32 -0.11 3.87
N GLY A 20 4.61 -0.38 3.66
CA GLY A 20 5.09 -1.01 2.41
C GLY A 20 4.39 -2.35 2.11
N ALA A 21 4.15 -3.17 3.13
CA ALA A 21 3.41 -4.42 2.98
C ALA A 21 1.95 -4.21 2.54
N GLU A 22 1.30 -3.15 3.03
CA GLU A 22 -0.09 -2.83 2.66
C GLU A 22 -0.18 -2.29 1.23
N ILE A 23 0.80 -1.49 0.80
CA ILE A 23 0.93 -1.04 -0.59
C ILE A 23 1.14 -2.23 -1.51
N GLU A 24 2.04 -3.16 -1.16
CA GLU A 24 2.25 -4.39 -1.92
C GLU A 24 0.96 -5.21 -2.04
N GLN A 25 0.23 -5.39 -0.94
CA GLN A 25 -1.05 -6.12 -0.97
C GLN A 25 -2.10 -5.45 -1.85
N ALA A 26 -2.17 -4.11 -1.86
CA ALA A 26 -3.07 -3.39 -2.75
C ALA A 26 -2.73 -3.65 -4.23
N VAL A 27 -1.44 -3.63 -4.60
CA VAL A 27 -0.98 -3.95 -5.96
C VAL A 27 -1.28 -5.39 -6.34
N VAL A 28 -1.01 -6.34 -5.44
CA VAL A 28 -1.32 -7.77 -5.65
C VAL A 28 -2.82 -7.98 -5.85
N SER A 29 -3.65 -7.36 -5.02
CA SER A 29 -5.11 -7.43 -5.13
C SER A 29 -5.60 -6.91 -6.49
N ALA A 30 -5.14 -5.72 -6.90
CA ALA A 30 -5.51 -5.13 -8.19
C ALA A 30 -5.07 -6.02 -9.37
N LEU A 31 -3.91 -6.67 -9.27
CA LEU A 31 -3.41 -7.58 -10.31
C LEU A 31 -4.27 -8.84 -10.44
N TYR A 32 -4.76 -9.40 -9.32
CA TYR A 32 -5.68 -10.54 -9.34
C TYR A 32 -7.04 -10.16 -9.96
N GLU A 33 -7.59 -8.99 -9.62
CA GLU A 33 -8.85 -8.51 -10.20
C GLU A 33 -8.74 -8.24 -11.70
N ALA A 34 -7.68 -7.56 -12.14
CA ALA A 34 -7.42 -7.30 -13.55
C ALA A 34 -7.32 -8.61 -14.34
N ARG A 35 -6.59 -9.60 -13.80
CA ARG A 35 -6.45 -10.92 -14.42
C ARG A 35 -7.76 -11.70 -14.47
N GLY A 36 -8.57 -11.66 -13.41
CA GLY A 36 -9.90 -12.27 -13.39
C GLY A 36 -10.85 -11.65 -14.41
N SER A 37 -10.65 -10.37 -14.71
CA SER A 37 -11.47 -9.60 -15.67
C SER A 37 -10.91 -9.64 -17.11
N GLY A 38 -9.74 -10.24 -17.33
CA GLY A 38 -9.06 -10.24 -18.63
C GLY A 38 -8.57 -8.86 -19.09
N LEU A 39 -8.46 -7.91 -18.16
CA LEU A 39 -8.04 -6.54 -18.40
C LEU A 39 -6.59 -6.34 -17.94
N PRO A 40 -5.84 -5.38 -18.54
CA PRO A 40 -4.55 -4.99 -18.01
C PRO A 40 -4.70 -4.30 -16.65
N LEU A 41 -3.66 -4.40 -15.80
CA LEU A 41 -3.56 -3.59 -14.60
C LEU A 41 -3.35 -2.12 -14.98
N ASP A 42 -4.12 -1.22 -14.36
CA ASP A 42 -4.00 0.22 -14.53
C ASP A 42 -4.05 0.97 -13.18
N GLU A 43 -3.82 2.29 -13.22
CA GLU A 43 -3.86 3.17 -12.03
C GLU A 43 -5.21 3.08 -11.31
N ALA A 44 -6.31 3.01 -12.08
CA ALA A 44 -7.66 2.98 -11.53
C ALA A 44 -7.91 1.73 -10.68
N GLY A 45 -7.45 0.55 -11.14
CA GLY A 45 -7.51 -0.69 -10.39
C GLY A 45 -6.73 -0.63 -9.07
N ILE A 46 -5.52 -0.06 -9.09
CA ILE A 46 -4.71 0.12 -7.87
C ILE A 46 -5.40 1.08 -6.90
N LEU A 47 -5.95 2.20 -7.39
CA LEU A 47 -6.71 3.15 -6.56
C LEU A 47 -7.96 2.52 -5.93
N VAL A 48 -8.65 1.64 -6.65
CA VAL A 48 -9.78 0.88 -6.08
C VAL A 48 -9.29 -0.06 -4.98
N ALA A 49 -8.22 -0.83 -5.21
CA ALA A 49 -7.68 -1.74 -4.21
C ALA A 49 -7.21 -1.01 -2.93
N LEU A 50 -6.57 0.15 -3.07
CA LEU A 50 -6.19 1.02 -1.94
C LEU A 50 -7.42 1.48 -1.15
N ARG A 51 -8.46 1.97 -1.83
CA ARG A 51 -9.71 2.44 -1.17
C ARG A 51 -10.53 1.33 -0.53
N SER A 52 -10.50 0.13 -1.10
CA SER A 52 -11.21 -1.05 -0.57
C SER A 52 -10.52 -1.64 0.66
N THR A 53 -9.30 -1.21 0.97
CA THR A 53 -8.52 -1.67 2.12
C THR A 53 -8.57 -0.64 3.24
N ARG A 54 -8.82 -1.08 4.48
CA ARG A 54 -8.56 -0.25 5.66
C ARG A 54 -7.16 -0.60 6.18
N PRO A 55 -6.17 0.30 6.07
CA PRO A 55 -4.82 0.01 6.51
C PRO A 55 -4.78 -0.28 8.02
N LEU A 56 -4.15 -1.39 8.39
CA LEU A 56 -3.80 -1.79 9.75
C LEU A 56 -3.00 -0.71 10.49
N SER A 57 -2.10 -0.04 9.78
CA SER A 57 -1.36 1.14 10.26
C SER A 57 -2.28 2.28 10.71
N VAL A 58 -3.51 2.35 10.20
CA VAL A 58 -4.55 3.30 10.63
C VAL A 58 -5.49 2.68 11.66
N VAL A 59 -6.03 1.48 11.42
CA VAL A 59 -7.02 0.87 12.34
C VAL A 59 -6.42 0.35 13.65
N ARG A 60 -5.10 0.12 13.70
CA ARG A 60 -4.36 -0.31 14.89
C ARG A 60 -3.11 0.54 15.12
N ALA A 61 -3.22 1.85 14.86
CA ALA A 61 -2.13 2.80 14.96
C ALA A 61 -1.39 2.74 16.32
N GLU A 62 -2.11 2.54 17.42
CA GLU A 62 -1.54 2.46 18.78
C GLU A 62 -0.66 1.21 18.99
N GLU A 63 -1.12 0.04 18.51
CA GLU A 63 -0.34 -1.21 18.55
C GLU A 63 0.90 -1.10 17.67
N VAL A 64 0.74 -0.51 16.47
CA VAL A 64 1.86 -0.28 15.54
C VAL A 64 2.89 0.69 16.13
N SER A 65 2.45 1.76 16.80
CA SER A 65 3.35 2.67 17.51
C SER A 65 4.11 1.93 18.62
N SER A 66 3.40 1.15 19.43
CA SER A 66 4.01 0.37 20.52
C SER A 66 5.06 -0.63 20.00
N LEU A 67 4.78 -1.27 18.86
CA LEU A 67 5.72 -2.17 18.17
C LEU A 67 6.95 -1.43 17.63
N ARG A 68 6.77 -0.24 17.05
CA ARG A 68 7.89 0.60 16.57
C ARG A 68 8.76 1.06 17.74
N ASP A 69 8.17 1.48 18.84
CA ASP A 69 8.90 1.89 20.04
C ASP A 69 9.71 0.74 20.62
N TRP A 70 9.12 -0.46 20.71
CA TRP A 70 9.83 -1.68 21.11
C TRP A 70 10.98 -2.03 20.16
N ALA A 71 10.77 -1.89 18.85
CA ALA A 71 11.75 -2.23 17.82
C ALA A 71 12.91 -1.21 17.76
N SER A 72 12.69 0.05 18.13
CA SER A 72 13.67 1.15 17.99
C SER A 72 15.04 0.87 18.64
N GLY A 73 15.07 0.08 19.72
CA GLY A 73 16.30 -0.32 20.41
C GLY A 73 16.69 -1.79 20.21
N ARG A 74 15.98 -2.53 19.36
CA ARG A 74 16.06 -4.00 19.26
C ARG A 74 16.14 -4.54 17.84
N CYS A 75 15.82 -3.75 16.84
CA CYS A 75 15.83 -4.12 15.42
C CYS A 75 16.65 -3.11 14.60
N VAL A 76 17.12 -3.54 13.43
CA VAL A 76 17.76 -2.64 12.45
C VAL A 76 16.66 -1.82 11.76
N PRO A 77 16.80 -0.48 11.65
CA PRO A 77 15.85 0.35 10.92
C PRO A 77 15.77 -0.09 9.45
N ALA A 78 14.56 -0.06 8.89
CA ALA A 78 14.37 -0.14 7.45
C ALA A 78 14.21 1.29 6.92
N ASP A 79 15.18 1.74 6.11
CA ASP A 79 15.14 2.99 5.35
C ASP A 79 14.32 2.84 4.05
#